data_AF-A0A450WG70-F1
#
_entry.id   AF-A0A450WG70-F1
#
_cell.length_a   1.000
_cell.length_b   1.000
_cell.length_c   1.000
_cell.angle_alpha   90.00
_cell.angle_beta   90.00
_cell.angle_gamma   90.00
#
_symmetry.space_group_name_H-M   'P 1'
#
loop_
_entity.id
_entity.type
_entity.pdbx_description
1 polymer ?
#
loop_
_entity_poly.entity_id
_entity_poly.type
_entity_poly.pdbx_seq_one_letter_code
_entity_poly.pdbx_strand_id
1 'polypeptide(L)'
;MMAEGDRLSRLPDKSLDRFVLELERFGYRFAALDWFAKEAEDPELMHRRGLRPGEPIPKEFGLFDEDGHPLEKWPREGLVKLRRWLDDDEAVLDWTFPEGLPAEERKDLLAQLARLRRRPWSPQAALDAALADWPETEPRREVSLAAAERPLLAVIEAILQ
;
A
#
# COMPACT_ATOMS: atom_id res chain seq x y z
N MET A 1 11.61 31.47 27.43
CA MET A 1 10.83 30.58 26.55
C MET A 1 11.20 30.96 25.13
N MET A 2 12.17 30.25 24.53
CA MET A 2 12.56 30.54 23.14
C MET A 2 11.45 30.04 22.22
N ALA A 3 11.08 30.85 21.22
CA ALA A 3 10.09 30.47 20.23
C ALA A 3 10.56 29.21 19.49
N GLU A 4 9.66 28.25 19.25
CA GLU A 4 9.97 26.95 18.62
C GLU A 4 10.72 27.10 17.27
N GLY A 5 10.50 28.21 16.56
CA GLY A 5 11.23 28.56 15.33
C GLY A 5 12.75 28.77 15.51
N ASP A 6 13.21 29.21 16.68
CA ASP A 6 14.64 29.42 16.99
C ASP A 6 15.36 28.13 17.40
N ARG A 7 14.60 27.07 17.73
CA ARG A 7 15.14 25.73 17.99
C ARG A 7 15.34 24.94 16.71
N LEU A 8 14.39 25.02 15.77
CA LEU A 8 14.46 24.33 14.48
C LEU A 8 15.64 24.78 13.62
N SER A 9 15.99 26.07 13.65
CA SER A 9 17.12 26.65 12.91
C SER A 9 18.50 26.26 13.46
N ARG A 10 18.57 25.59 14.63
CA ARG A 10 19.81 25.14 15.28
C ARG A 10 20.01 23.63 15.23
N LEU A 11 19.08 22.89 14.63
CA LEU A 11 19.22 21.45 14.48
C LEU A 11 20.35 21.13 13.49
N PRO A 12 21.14 20.08 13.74
CA PRO A 12 22.09 19.60 12.75
C PRO A 12 21.37 19.25 11.44
N ASP A 13 21.96 19.57 10.29
CA ASP A 13 21.37 19.29 8.95
C ASP A 13 20.88 17.84 8.82
N LYS A 14 21.62 16.89 9.39
CA LYS A 14 21.25 15.46 9.40
C LYS A 14 19.92 15.16 10.11
N SER A 15 19.53 15.96 11.10
CA SER A 15 18.26 15.82 11.81
C SER A 15 17.10 16.34 10.96
N LEU A 16 17.32 17.42 10.19
CA LEU A 16 16.35 17.94 9.23
C LEU A 16 16.17 16.98 8.06
N ASP A 17 17.25 16.44 7.50
CA ASP A 17 17.19 15.44 6.43
C ASP A 17 16.41 14.20 6.85
N ARG A 18 16.64 13.71 8.08
CA ARG A 18 15.92 12.57 8.64
C ARG A 18 14.43 12.88 8.84
N PHE A 19 14.09 14.08 9.29
CA PHE A 19 12.70 14.50 9.43
C PHE A 19 11.97 14.58 8.09
N VAL A 20 12.57 15.21 7.08
CA VAL A 20 11.99 15.30 5.73
C VAL A 20 11.76 13.90 5.15
N LEU A 21 12.73 13.00 5.30
CA LEU A 21 12.61 11.62 4.83
C LEU A 21 11.46 10.87 5.51
N GLU A 22 11.31 10.97 6.83
CA GLU A 22 10.22 10.28 7.54
C GLU A 22 8.86 10.94 7.29
N LEU A 23 8.80 12.24 7.07
CA LEU A 23 7.57 12.94 6.66
C LEU A 23 7.10 12.50 5.27
N GLU A 24 8.03 12.38 4.32
CA GLU A 24 7.77 11.88 2.98
C GLU A 24 7.25 10.43 3.03
N ARG A 25 7.93 9.56 3.78
CA ARG A 25 7.51 8.16 3.99
C ARG A 25 6.13 8.06 4.64
N PHE A 26 5.86 8.89 5.64
CA PHE A 26 4.55 8.98 6.27
C PHE A 26 3.49 9.38 5.25
N GLY A 27 3.73 10.44 4.45
CA GLY A 27 2.82 10.89 3.40
C GLY A 27 2.46 9.79 2.40
N TYR A 28 3.44 9.00 1.96
CA TYR A 28 3.18 7.87 1.07
C TYR A 28 2.34 6.77 1.71
N ARG A 29 2.63 6.39 2.96
CA ARG A 29 1.87 5.36 3.69
C ARG A 29 0.45 5.83 4.01
N PHE A 30 0.30 7.10 4.41
CA PHE A 30 -0.99 7.69 4.70
C PHE A 30 -1.84 7.80 3.44
N ALA A 31 -1.31 8.30 2.32
CA ALA A 31 -2.06 8.40 1.07
C ALA A 31 -2.56 7.03 0.59
N ALA A 32 -1.77 5.96 0.75
CA ALA A 32 -2.21 4.61 0.45
C ALA A 32 -3.36 4.15 1.37
N LEU A 33 -3.25 4.37 2.69
CA LEU A 33 -4.28 3.98 3.66
C LEU A 33 -5.56 4.82 3.54
N ASP A 34 -5.43 6.12 3.39
CA ASP A 34 -6.54 7.07 3.20
C ASP A 34 -7.30 6.77 1.91
N TRP A 35 -6.57 6.40 0.84
CA TRP A 35 -7.18 5.88 -0.38
C TRP A 35 -7.99 4.61 -0.11
N PHE A 36 -7.48 3.64 0.66
CA PHE A 36 -8.28 2.45 0.97
C PHE A 36 -9.49 2.75 1.88
N ALA A 37 -9.33 3.59 2.90
CA ALA A 37 -10.36 3.86 3.89
C ALA A 37 -11.48 4.76 3.36
N LYS A 38 -11.16 5.90 2.71
CA LYS A 38 -12.19 6.81 2.16
C LYS A 38 -12.95 6.20 1.00
N GLU A 39 -12.29 5.37 0.20
CA GLU A 39 -12.91 4.78 -0.99
C GLU A 39 -13.79 3.57 -0.65
N ALA A 40 -13.60 2.93 0.52
CA ALA A 40 -14.46 1.85 1.01
C ALA A 40 -15.83 2.36 1.51
N GLU A 41 -15.93 3.64 1.91
CA GLU A 41 -17.13 4.23 2.51
C GLU A 41 -17.99 5.05 1.53
N ASP A 42 -17.55 5.31 0.29
CA ASP A 42 -18.28 6.10 -0.73
C ASP A 42 -18.93 5.20 -1.81
N PRO A 43 -20.26 5.00 -1.76
CA PRO A 43 -20.98 4.15 -2.71
C PRO A 43 -20.91 4.62 -4.17
N GLU A 44 -20.74 5.92 -4.43
CA GLU A 44 -20.72 6.51 -5.76
C GLU A 44 -19.33 6.38 -6.41
N LEU A 45 -18.26 6.44 -5.61
CA LEU A 45 -16.92 6.05 -6.03
C LEU A 45 -16.83 4.54 -6.32
N MET A 46 -17.43 3.69 -5.46
CA MET A 46 -17.51 2.24 -5.70
C MET A 46 -18.24 1.90 -7.00
N HIS A 47 -19.36 2.57 -7.29
CA HIS A 47 -20.16 2.33 -8.51
C HIS A 47 -19.39 2.70 -9.79
N ARG A 48 -18.75 3.88 -9.83
CA ARG A 48 -18.02 4.37 -11.02
C ARG A 48 -16.81 3.53 -11.40
N ARG A 49 -16.24 2.78 -10.46
CA ARG A 49 -15.08 1.91 -10.70
C ARG A 49 -15.46 0.47 -11.06
N GLY A 50 -16.76 0.20 -11.21
CA GLY A 50 -17.29 -1.15 -11.33
C GLY A 50 -17.38 -1.77 -9.94
N LEU A 51 -18.54 -1.59 -9.30
CA LEU A 51 -18.89 -2.29 -8.06
C LEU A 51 -18.54 -3.77 -8.21
N ARG A 52 -17.62 -4.26 -7.38
CA ARG A 52 -17.57 -5.68 -7.02
C ARG A 52 -18.13 -5.80 -5.61
N PRO A 53 -19.33 -6.36 -5.45
CA PRO A 53 -19.75 -6.85 -4.14
C PRO A 53 -18.71 -7.89 -3.68
N GLY A 54 -17.94 -7.58 -2.63
CA GLY A 54 -16.94 -8.48 -2.07
C GLY A 54 -15.48 -8.02 -2.23
N GLU A 55 -14.58 -8.98 -2.08
CA GLU A 55 -13.19 -8.80 -1.66
C GLU A 55 -12.33 -8.08 -2.71
N PRO A 56 -11.62 -6.99 -2.35
CA PRO A 56 -10.82 -6.23 -3.32
C PRO A 56 -9.71 -7.06 -3.97
N ILE A 57 -9.25 -8.09 -3.25
CA ILE A 57 -8.35 -9.16 -3.68
C ILE A 57 -8.76 -10.45 -2.94
N PRO A 58 -8.35 -11.65 -3.39
CA PRO A 58 -8.78 -12.91 -2.77
C PRO A 58 -8.56 -13.01 -1.23
N LYS A 59 -9.61 -13.39 -0.46
CA LYS A 59 -9.61 -13.53 1.02
C LYS A 59 -8.52 -14.45 1.52
N GLU A 60 -8.16 -15.48 0.77
CA GLU A 60 -7.13 -16.45 1.15
C GLU A 60 -5.75 -15.82 1.35
N PHE A 61 -5.56 -14.57 0.91
CA PHE A 61 -4.35 -13.80 1.19
C PHE A 61 -4.34 -13.23 2.61
N GLY A 62 -5.49 -13.11 3.27
CA GLY A 62 -5.60 -12.69 4.67
C GLY A 62 -5.12 -11.26 4.92
N LEU A 63 -5.42 -10.34 4.00
CA LEU A 63 -5.01 -8.93 4.06
C LEU A 63 -6.17 -7.99 4.45
N PHE A 64 -7.41 -8.46 4.30
CA PHE A 64 -8.63 -7.68 4.55
C PHE A 64 -9.57 -8.45 5.49
N ASP A 65 -10.42 -7.73 6.21
CA ASP A 65 -11.50 -8.31 7.01
C ASP A 65 -12.73 -8.68 6.15
N GLU A 66 -13.82 -9.09 6.81
CA GLU A 66 -15.05 -9.52 6.15
C GLU A 66 -15.75 -8.38 5.40
N ASP A 67 -15.55 -7.14 5.84
CA ASP A 67 -16.10 -5.92 5.26
C ASP A 67 -15.20 -5.35 4.14
N GLY A 68 -14.02 -5.95 3.93
CA GLY A 68 -13.07 -5.53 2.90
C GLY A 68 -12.15 -4.39 3.36
N HIS A 69 -12.03 -4.15 4.67
CA HIS A 69 -11.08 -3.18 5.21
C HIS A 69 -9.70 -3.81 5.43
N PRO A 70 -8.59 -3.08 5.20
CA PRO A 70 -7.25 -3.58 5.51
C PRO A 70 -7.12 -3.98 6.98
N LEU A 71 -6.60 -5.19 7.25
CA LEU A 71 -6.30 -5.60 8.62
C LEU A 71 -5.21 -4.71 9.22
N GLU A 72 -5.30 -4.41 10.52
CA GLU A 72 -4.27 -3.63 11.22
C GLU A 72 -2.88 -4.27 11.18
N LYS A 73 -2.83 -5.61 11.06
CA LYS A 73 -1.61 -6.42 10.98
C LYS A 73 -1.67 -7.33 9.78
N TRP A 74 -0.83 -7.06 8.79
CA TRP A 74 -0.73 -7.92 7.62
C TRP A 74 0.23 -9.08 7.87
N PRO A 75 -0.13 -10.31 7.47
CA PRO A 75 0.80 -11.41 7.39
C PRO A 75 1.73 -11.23 6.17
N ARG A 76 3.04 -11.43 6.37
CA ARG A 76 4.01 -11.40 5.26
C ARG A 76 3.67 -12.43 4.19
N GLU A 77 3.17 -13.60 4.61
CA GLU A 77 2.71 -14.66 3.70
C GLU A 77 1.60 -14.16 2.75
N GLY A 78 0.71 -13.30 3.24
CA GLY A 78 -0.35 -12.70 2.42
C GLY A 78 0.20 -11.83 1.30
N LEU A 79 1.20 -10.99 1.59
CA LEU A 79 1.87 -10.18 0.57
C LEU A 79 2.65 -11.06 -0.43
N VAL A 80 3.26 -12.15 0.02
CA VAL A 80 3.94 -13.10 -0.88
C VAL A 80 2.94 -13.78 -1.82
N LYS A 81 1.75 -14.17 -1.32
CA LYS A 81 0.68 -14.73 -2.15
C LYS A 81 0.17 -13.70 -3.15
N LEU A 82 -0.12 -12.48 -2.71
CA LEU A 82 -0.53 -11.37 -3.58
C LEU A 82 0.51 -11.11 -4.68
N ARG A 83 1.80 -11.08 -4.33
CA ARG A 83 2.88 -10.86 -5.28
C ARG A 83 2.98 -11.96 -6.34
N ARG A 84 2.81 -13.22 -5.94
CA ARG A 84 2.78 -14.37 -6.86
C ARG A 84 1.54 -14.37 -7.73
N TRP A 85 0.38 -14.04 -7.18
CA TRP A 85 -0.87 -13.92 -7.93
C TRP A 85 -0.76 -12.87 -9.03
N LEU A 86 -0.12 -11.73 -8.75
CA LEU A 86 0.11 -10.71 -9.77
C LEU A 86 1.04 -11.16 -10.91
N ASP A 87 1.81 -12.26 -10.78
CA ASP A 87 2.59 -12.81 -11.90
C ASP A 87 1.73 -13.63 -12.87
N ASP A 88 0.53 -14.01 -12.45
CA ASP A 88 -0.44 -14.75 -13.23
C ASP A 88 -1.49 -13.78 -13.78
N ASP A 89 -1.15 -13.17 -14.92
CA ASP A 89 -2.03 -12.21 -15.62
C ASP A 89 -3.40 -12.84 -15.95
N GLU A 90 -3.46 -14.16 -16.17
CA GLU A 90 -4.72 -14.88 -16.41
C GLU A 90 -5.55 -14.98 -15.14
N ALA A 91 -4.97 -15.40 -14.01
CA ALA A 91 -5.67 -15.45 -12.74
C ALA A 91 -6.16 -14.06 -12.29
N VAL A 92 -5.39 -13.01 -12.58
CA VAL A 92 -5.82 -11.63 -12.34
C VAL A 92 -7.03 -11.27 -13.19
N LEU A 93 -7.01 -11.58 -14.49
CA LEU A 93 -8.15 -11.30 -15.37
C LEU A 93 -9.38 -12.15 -15.03
N ASP A 94 -9.21 -13.43 -14.69
CA ASP A 94 -10.32 -14.32 -14.35
C ASP A 94 -10.98 -13.88 -13.04
N TRP A 95 -10.19 -13.42 -12.06
CA TRP A 95 -10.72 -12.76 -10.85
C TRP A 95 -11.42 -11.44 -11.18
N THR A 96 -10.83 -10.65 -12.09
CA THR A 96 -11.35 -9.34 -12.50
C THR A 96 -12.61 -9.48 -13.38
N PHE A 97 -12.78 -10.55 -14.12
CA PHE A 97 -13.92 -10.73 -15.02
C PHE A 97 -14.46 -12.14 -14.85
N PRO A 98 -15.19 -12.41 -13.74
CA PRO A 98 -15.65 -13.76 -13.40
C PRO A 98 -16.64 -14.32 -14.43
N GLU A 99 -17.38 -13.46 -15.13
CA GLU A 99 -18.25 -13.84 -16.24
C GLU A 99 -17.47 -14.11 -17.55
N GLY A 100 -16.16 -13.87 -17.54
CA GLY A 100 -15.28 -13.96 -18.69
C GLY A 100 -15.20 -12.66 -19.51
N LEU A 101 -14.31 -12.69 -20.49
CA LEU A 101 -14.09 -11.61 -21.46
C LEU A 101 -14.20 -12.16 -22.89
N PRO A 102 -14.66 -11.35 -23.85
CA PRO A 102 -14.48 -11.65 -25.27
C PRO A 102 -13.01 -11.94 -25.59
N ALA A 103 -12.76 -12.91 -26.48
CA ALA A 103 -11.40 -13.42 -26.72
C ALA A 103 -10.39 -12.33 -27.15
N GLU A 104 -10.81 -11.40 -28.02
CA GLU A 104 -9.94 -10.29 -28.46
C GLU A 104 -9.66 -9.31 -27.32
N GLU A 105 -10.65 -8.96 -26.51
CA GLU A 105 -10.45 -8.08 -25.34
C GLU A 105 -9.53 -8.73 -24.30
N ARG A 106 -9.69 -10.03 -24.04
CA ARG A 106 -8.80 -10.78 -23.14
C ARG A 106 -7.36 -10.74 -23.64
N LYS A 107 -7.15 -11.00 -24.93
CA LYS A 107 -5.82 -10.99 -25.55
C LYS A 107 -5.16 -9.60 -25.46
N ASP A 108 -5.92 -8.54 -25.72
CA ASP A 108 -5.42 -7.17 -25.62
C ASP A 108 -5.08 -6.78 -24.17
N LEU A 109 -5.91 -7.17 -23.20
CA LEU A 109 -5.65 -6.91 -21.78
C LEU A 109 -4.43 -7.67 -21.27
N LEU A 110 -4.25 -8.94 -21.63
CA LEU A 110 -3.04 -9.71 -21.29
C LEU A 110 -1.77 -9.04 -21.84
N ALA A 111 -1.81 -8.53 -23.08
CA ALA A 111 -0.69 -7.81 -23.66
C ALA A 111 -0.39 -6.49 -22.91
N GLN A 112 -1.43 -5.80 -22.43
CA GLN A 112 -1.29 -4.58 -21.63
C GLN A 112 -0.72 -4.88 -20.23
N LEU A 113 -1.24 -5.88 -19.53
CA LEU A 113 -0.73 -6.32 -18.23
C LEU A 113 0.75 -6.69 -18.30
N ALA A 114 1.16 -7.47 -19.31
CA ALA A 114 2.56 -7.82 -19.54
C ALA A 114 3.47 -6.60 -19.75
N ARG A 115 2.95 -5.52 -20.37
CA ARG A 115 3.68 -4.25 -20.54
C ARG A 115 3.75 -3.44 -19.25
N LEU A 116 2.65 -3.37 -18.51
CA LEU A 116 2.55 -2.63 -17.24
C LEU A 116 3.47 -3.24 -16.19
N ARG A 117 3.52 -4.57 -16.10
CA ARG A 117 4.38 -5.32 -15.18
C ARG A 117 5.86 -4.92 -15.26
N ARG A 118 6.36 -4.57 -16.44
CA ARG A 118 7.76 -4.18 -16.65
C ARG A 118 8.08 -2.74 -16.21
N ARG A 119 7.10 -2.02 -15.65
CA ARG A 119 7.28 -0.63 -15.24
C ARG A 119 7.72 -0.55 -13.77
N PRO A 120 8.62 0.38 -13.43
CA PRO A 120 9.09 0.58 -12.07
C PRO A 120 8.01 1.13 -11.13
N TRP A 121 6.91 1.64 -11.69
CA TRP A 121 5.74 2.13 -10.97
C TRP A 121 4.57 1.12 -10.98
N SER A 122 4.82 -0.14 -11.36
CA SER A 122 3.78 -1.17 -11.36
C SER A 122 3.41 -1.62 -9.94
N PRO A 123 2.20 -2.15 -9.71
CA PRO A 123 1.83 -2.76 -8.42
C PRO A 123 2.81 -3.85 -7.96
N GLN A 124 3.38 -4.60 -8.90
CA GLN A 124 4.41 -5.59 -8.59
C GLN A 124 5.68 -4.95 -8.05
N ALA A 125 6.19 -3.89 -8.70
CA ALA A 125 7.38 -3.19 -8.25
C ALA A 125 7.20 -2.60 -6.84
N ALA A 126 5.99 -2.10 -6.54
CA ALA A 126 5.65 -1.62 -5.20
C ALA A 126 5.67 -2.76 -4.16
N LEU A 127 5.11 -3.94 -4.49
CA LEU A 127 5.15 -5.11 -3.60
C LEU A 127 6.55 -5.68 -3.44
N ASP A 128 7.36 -5.69 -4.50
CA ASP A 128 8.76 -6.12 -4.45
C ASP A 128 9.57 -5.24 -3.51
N ALA A 129 9.40 -3.91 -3.58
CA ALA A 129 10.00 -2.97 -2.64
C ALA A 129 9.51 -3.21 -1.20
N ALA A 130 8.19 -3.37 -1.00
CA ALA A 130 7.63 -3.62 0.32
C ALA A 130 8.14 -4.94 0.95
N LEU A 131 8.28 -6.00 0.16
CA LEU A 131 8.81 -7.29 0.61
C LEU A 131 10.32 -7.26 0.86
N ALA A 132 11.07 -6.46 0.10
CA ALA A 132 12.50 -6.25 0.32
C ALA A 132 12.76 -5.55 1.67
N ASP A 133 11.92 -4.58 2.03
CA ASP A 133 11.95 -3.88 3.31
C ASP A 133 11.29 -4.68 4.47
N TRP A 134 10.85 -5.92 4.21
CA TRP A 134 10.16 -6.76 5.20
C TRP A 134 10.94 -8.05 5.51
N PRO A 135 11.67 -8.09 6.64
CA PRO A 135 12.43 -9.25 7.07
C PRO A 135 11.59 -10.52 7.16
N GLU A 136 12.14 -11.64 6.70
CA GLU A 136 11.46 -12.95 6.78
C GLU A 136 11.19 -13.40 8.22
N THR A 137 11.98 -12.91 9.17
CA THR A 137 11.81 -13.17 10.61
C THR A 137 10.64 -12.42 11.23
N GLU A 138 10.05 -11.46 10.52
CA GLU A 138 8.89 -10.68 10.97
C GLU A 138 7.63 -11.22 10.25
N PRO A 139 6.90 -12.20 10.82
CA PRO A 139 5.79 -12.84 10.12
C PRO A 139 4.56 -11.94 9.94
N ARG A 140 4.45 -10.88 10.76
CA ARG A 140 3.36 -9.91 10.74
C ARG A 140 3.90 -8.52 11.01
N ARG A 141 3.36 -7.52 10.29
CA ARG A 141 3.71 -6.10 10.45
C ARG A 141 2.45 -5.28 10.62
N GLU A 142 2.50 -4.31 11.51
CA GLU A 142 1.43 -3.33 11.66
C GLU A 142 1.43 -2.38 10.47
N VAL A 143 0.28 -2.27 9.80
CA VAL A 143 0.07 -1.43 8.62
C VAL A 143 -0.95 -0.33 8.88
N SER A 144 -1.40 -0.16 10.13
CA SER A 144 -2.32 0.91 10.52
C SER A 144 -1.70 2.29 10.38
N LEU A 145 -2.54 3.32 10.34
CA LEU A 145 -2.09 4.71 10.32
C LEU A 145 -1.16 5.02 11.51
N ALA A 146 -1.54 4.61 12.71
CA ALA A 146 -0.71 4.78 13.90
C ALA A 146 0.65 4.07 13.80
N ALA A 147 0.76 3.00 13.00
CA ALA A 147 2.04 2.35 12.70
C ALA A 147 2.87 3.16 11.70
N ALA A 148 2.22 3.76 10.70
CA ALA A 148 2.87 4.66 9.74
C ALA A 148 3.38 5.96 10.41
N GLU A 149 2.68 6.47 11.42
CA GLU A 149 3.02 7.69 12.17
C GLU A 149 4.20 7.51 13.14
N ARG A 150 4.32 6.33 13.77
CA ARG A 150 5.30 6.05 14.83
C ARG A 150 6.74 6.48 14.50
N PRO A 151 7.30 6.16 13.32
CA PRO A 151 8.65 6.60 12.95
C PRO A 151 8.80 8.13 12.87
N LEU A 152 7.79 8.82 12.33
CA LEU A 152 7.76 10.28 12.24
C LEU A 152 7.68 10.91 13.64
N LEU A 153 6.80 10.40 14.50
CA LEU A 153 6.66 10.87 15.88
C LEU A 153 7.97 10.69 16.67
N ALA A 154 8.64 9.54 16.54
CA ALA A 154 9.93 9.32 17.20
C ALA A 154 11.02 10.30 16.74
N VAL A 155 11.02 10.69 15.46
CA VAL A 155 11.95 11.73 14.96
C VAL A 155 11.57 13.11 15.49
N ILE A 156 10.28 13.45 15.53
CA ILE A 156 9.80 14.71 16.11
C ILE A 156 10.21 14.80 17.59
N GLU A 157 9.96 13.75 18.37
CA GLU A 157 10.34 13.69 19.79
C GLU A 157 11.86 13.86 19.99
N ALA A 158 12.67 13.17 19.18
CA ALA A 158 14.13 13.28 19.24
C ALA A 158 14.66 14.68 18.86
N ILE A 159 13.91 15.43 18.05
CA ILE A 159 14.24 16.81 17.67
C ILE A 159 13.85 17.81 18.77
N LEU A 160 12.79 17.52 19.52
CA LEU A 160 12.23 18.41 20.54
C LEU A 160 12.92 18.28 21.92
N GLN A 161 13.68 17.21 22.15
CA GLN A 161 14.51 16.98 23.35
C GLN A 161 15.85 17.73 23.28
#